data_AF-A0A9W8XZA8-F1
#
_entry.id   AF-A0A9W8XZA8-F1
#
_cell.length_a   1.000
_cell.length_b   1.000
_cell.length_c   1.000
_cell.angle_alpha   90.00
_cell.angle_beta   90.00
_cell.angle_gamma   90.00
#
_symmetry.space_group_name_H-M   'P 1'
#
loop_
_entity.id
_entity.type
_entity.pdbx_description
1 polymer ?
#
loop_
_entity_poly.entity_id
_entity_poly.type
_entity_poly.pdbx_seq_one_letter_code
_entity_poly.pdbx_strand_id
1 'polypeptide(L)'
;MPPAGNEYAAEQLKNEGNKRFKDGDYEGAEGLYSQAIQKNSTNPLLFTNRANARLKLEKWEEVINDCLRSIELLRENMKAFFYLAQAQLSIKHPNEALSSAIMAYELCTNSPQQTSNAATISALVLKCKKAKWDIRERERIRRRGDLLSDLEALLETQYKKDIDEIDEHVETGKVSRVEGQEEREERKSEFEEKRDDLRTSFAISDPEHQQKRDVPDWLVDPVSFELMVDPVVTKNGRSYERATLIEHLKRSPTDPLTRERLTISDLRPNIALREACTEFMENNSGWIYDW
;
A
#
# COMPACT_ATOMS: atom_id res chain seq x y z
N MET A 1 -29.00 -20.04 30.71
CA MET A 1 -29.28 -21.36 30.09
C MET A 1 -27.98 -21.89 29.54
N PRO A 2 -27.66 -23.18 29.68
CA PRO A 2 -26.54 -23.76 28.96
C PRO A 2 -26.79 -23.58 27.44
N PRO A 3 -25.74 -23.35 26.64
CA PRO A 3 -25.86 -23.28 25.19
C PRO A 3 -26.57 -24.52 24.65
N ALA A 4 -27.42 -24.38 23.64
CA ALA A 4 -28.11 -25.51 23.01
C ALA A 4 -27.07 -26.58 22.63
N GLY A 5 -27.37 -27.88 22.71
CA GLY A 5 -26.35 -28.95 22.60
C GLY A 5 -25.38 -28.83 21.40
N ASN A 6 -25.83 -28.22 20.30
CA ASN A 6 -25.00 -27.90 19.13
C ASN A 6 -23.99 -26.75 19.35
N GLU A 7 -24.35 -25.71 20.10
CA GLU A 7 -23.46 -24.61 20.45
C GLU A 7 -22.35 -25.07 21.40
N TYR A 8 -22.66 -25.92 22.37
CA TYR A 8 -21.66 -26.51 23.25
C TYR A 8 -20.67 -27.39 22.46
N ALA A 9 -21.17 -28.23 21.55
CA ALA A 9 -20.33 -29.04 20.67
C ALA A 9 -19.44 -28.18 19.76
N ALA A 10 -19.97 -27.10 19.19
CA ALA A 10 -19.20 -26.15 18.39
C ALA A 10 -18.06 -25.50 19.20
N GLU A 11 -18.32 -25.13 20.45
CA GLU A 11 -17.33 -24.55 21.35
C GLU A 11 -16.20 -25.52 21.70
N GLN A 12 -16.51 -26.80 21.92
CA GLN A 12 -15.50 -27.84 22.14
C GLN A 12 -14.61 -28.04 20.90
N LEU A 13 -15.21 -28.17 19.72
CA LEU A 13 -14.48 -28.29 18.45
C LEU A 13 -13.60 -27.07 18.17
N LYS A 14 -14.10 -25.87 18.47
CA LYS A 14 -13.31 -24.62 18.41
C LYS A 14 -12.11 -24.68 19.34
N ASN A 15 -12.28 -25.14 20.57
CA ASN A 15 -11.20 -25.22 21.55
C ASN A 15 -10.15 -26.26 21.17
N GLU A 16 -10.56 -27.38 20.58
CA GLU A 16 -9.64 -28.37 20.02
C GLU A 16 -8.89 -27.82 18.79
N GLY A 17 -9.59 -27.12 17.89
CA GLY A 17 -8.98 -26.42 16.77
C GLY A 17 -7.96 -25.38 17.21
N ASN A 18 -8.25 -24.63 18.28
CA ASN A 18 -7.32 -23.68 18.89
C ASN A 18 -6.06 -24.37 19.44
N LYS A 19 -6.16 -25.61 19.94
CA LYS A 19 -4.98 -26.39 20.38
C LYS A 19 -4.13 -26.79 19.18
N ARG A 20 -4.73 -27.41 18.17
CA ARG A 20 -4.04 -27.79 16.92
C ARG A 20 -3.36 -26.60 16.25
N PHE A 21 -4.04 -25.45 16.22
CA PHE A 21 -3.48 -24.22 15.69
C PHE A 21 -2.23 -23.75 16.45
N LYS A 22 -2.23 -23.86 17.79
CA LYS A 22 -1.06 -23.55 18.62
C LYS A 22 0.07 -24.55 18.42
N ASP A 23 -0.26 -25.80 18.15
CA ASP A 23 0.69 -26.88 17.87
C ASP A 23 1.28 -26.78 16.45
N GLY A 24 0.80 -25.83 15.62
CA GLY A 24 1.26 -25.61 14.24
C GLY A 24 0.55 -26.48 13.19
N ASP A 25 -0.38 -27.35 13.61
CA ASP A 25 -1.21 -28.17 12.74
C ASP A 25 -2.40 -27.34 12.20
N TYR A 26 -2.13 -26.51 11.19
CA TYR A 26 -3.12 -25.61 10.61
C TYR A 26 -4.18 -26.33 9.78
N GLU A 27 -3.84 -27.44 9.12
CA GLU A 27 -4.79 -28.26 8.35
C GLU A 27 -5.78 -28.97 9.28
N GLY A 28 -5.28 -29.58 10.37
CA GLY A 28 -6.13 -30.18 11.40
C GLY A 28 -7.02 -29.14 12.08
N ALA A 29 -6.48 -27.95 12.36
CA ALA A 29 -7.27 -26.83 12.89
C ALA A 29 -8.38 -26.39 11.92
N GLU A 30 -8.10 -26.26 10.62
CA GLU A 30 -9.07 -25.91 9.59
C GLU A 30 -10.24 -26.93 9.56
N GLY A 31 -9.92 -28.23 9.62
CA GLY A 31 -10.90 -29.31 9.66
C GLY A 31 -11.81 -29.21 10.89
N LEU A 32 -11.24 -28.97 12.07
CA LEU A 32 -11.99 -28.82 13.32
C LEU A 32 -12.88 -27.57 13.32
N TYR A 33 -12.39 -26.43 12.83
CA TYR A 33 -13.22 -25.23 12.70
C TYR A 33 -14.34 -25.42 11.69
N SER A 34 -14.11 -26.15 10.59
CA SER A 34 -15.15 -26.46 9.61
C SER A 34 -16.26 -27.32 10.22
N GLN A 35 -15.91 -28.31 11.04
CA GLN A 35 -16.88 -29.08 11.81
C GLN A 35 -17.63 -28.21 12.83
N ALA A 36 -16.93 -27.28 13.50
CA ALA A 36 -17.56 -26.33 14.42
C ALA A 36 -18.58 -25.43 13.72
N ILE A 37 -18.27 -24.94 12.51
CA ILE A 37 -19.17 -24.12 11.68
C ILE A 37 -20.43 -24.90 11.27
N GLN A 38 -20.31 -26.19 10.96
CA GLN A 38 -21.47 -27.04 10.68
C GLN A 38 -22.41 -27.18 11.88
N LYS A 39 -21.87 -27.11 13.11
CA LYS A 39 -22.66 -27.14 14.34
C LYS A 39 -23.26 -25.79 14.72
N ASN A 40 -22.53 -24.70 14.44
CA ASN A 40 -22.98 -23.33 14.70
C ASN A 40 -22.48 -22.38 13.61
N SER A 41 -23.31 -22.16 12.58
CA SER A 41 -22.97 -21.30 11.44
C SER A 41 -23.22 -19.81 11.68
N THR A 42 -23.76 -19.43 12.84
CA THR A 42 -24.06 -18.02 13.18
C THR A 42 -22.93 -17.37 13.97
N ASN A 43 -21.93 -18.13 14.42
CA ASN A 43 -20.81 -17.61 15.19
C ASN A 43 -19.69 -17.03 14.27
N PRO A 44 -19.50 -15.69 14.24
CA PRO A 44 -18.47 -15.05 13.41
C PRO A 44 -17.03 -15.45 13.76
N LEU A 45 -16.79 -15.81 15.04
CA LEU A 45 -15.45 -16.15 15.51
C LEU A 45 -14.93 -17.46 14.90
N LEU A 46 -15.83 -18.40 14.56
CA LEU A 46 -15.43 -19.65 13.93
C LEU A 46 -14.88 -19.42 12.52
N PHE A 47 -15.53 -18.55 11.74
CA PHE A 47 -15.05 -18.13 10.43
C PHE A 47 -13.72 -17.38 10.55
N THR A 48 -13.59 -16.46 11.52
CA THR A 48 -12.34 -15.72 11.75
C THR A 48 -11.17 -16.64 12.14
N ASN A 49 -11.43 -17.67 12.97
CA ASN A 49 -10.41 -18.63 13.37
C ASN A 49 -10.00 -19.55 12.22
N ARG A 50 -10.98 -19.98 11.40
CA ARG A 50 -10.70 -20.75 10.18
C ARG A 50 -9.93 -19.93 9.15
N ALA A 51 -10.28 -18.66 8.96
CA ALA A 51 -9.55 -17.70 8.13
C ALA A 51 -8.09 -17.58 8.59
N ASN A 52 -7.83 -17.50 9.89
CA ASN A 52 -6.47 -17.45 10.41
C ASN A 52 -5.66 -18.74 10.12
N ALA A 53 -6.28 -19.92 10.23
CA ALA A 53 -5.65 -21.18 9.83
C ALA A 53 -5.34 -21.19 8.32
N ARG A 54 -6.29 -20.76 7.50
CA ARG A 54 -6.13 -20.67 6.04
C ARG A 54 -5.11 -19.64 5.60
N LEU A 55 -4.95 -18.54 6.34
CA LEU A 55 -3.87 -17.58 6.13
C LEU A 55 -2.50 -18.21 6.30
N LYS A 56 -2.32 -19.09 7.30
CA LYS A 56 -1.06 -19.82 7.51
C LYS A 56 -0.81 -20.89 6.45
N LEU A 57 -1.85 -21.35 5.79
CA LEU A 57 -1.80 -22.28 4.66
C LEU A 57 -1.77 -21.57 3.29
N GLU A 58 -1.71 -20.23 3.27
CA GLU A 58 -1.71 -19.41 2.04
C GLU A 58 -2.93 -19.62 1.11
N LYS A 59 -4.06 -20.06 1.66
CA LYS A 59 -5.32 -20.27 0.92
C LYS A 59 -6.12 -18.95 0.78
N TRP A 60 -5.58 -17.99 0.04
CA TRP A 60 -6.03 -16.59 0.05
C TRP A 60 -7.52 -16.39 -0.29
N GLU A 61 -8.04 -17.06 -1.33
CA GLU A 61 -9.44 -16.93 -1.73
C GLU A 61 -10.40 -17.45 -0.65
N GLU A 62 -10.04 -18.56 0.01
CA GLU A 62 -10.83 -19.14 1.09
C GLU A 62 -10.81 -18.26 2.34
N VAL A 63 -9.68 -17.58 2.62
CA VAL A 63 -9.59 -16.56 3.68
C VAL A 63 -10.56 -15.42 3.41
N ILE A 64 -10.59 -14.90 2.18
CA ILE A 64 -11.48 -13.81 1.79
C ILE A 64 -12.93 -14.21 2.03
N ASN A 65 -13.34 -15.40 1.58
CA ASN A 65 -14.69 -15.92 1.78
C ASN A 65 -15.05 -16.01 3.27
N ASP A 66 -14.16 -16.56 4.11
CA ASP A 66 -14.42 -16.65 5.56
C ASP A 66 -14.49 -15.29 6.23
N CYS A 67 -13.63 -14.34 5.84
CA CYS A 67 -13.65 -13.00 6.40
C CYS A 67 -14.92 -12.26 6.03
N LEU A 68 -15.36 -12.33 4.76
CA LEU A 68 -16.61 -11.72 4.30
C LEU A 68 -17.81 -12.31 5.04
N ARG A 69 -17.89 -13.65 5.18
CA ARG A 69 -18.93 -14.31 5.98
C ARG A 69 -18.90 -13.88 7.45
N SER A 70 -17.72 -13.70 8.04
CA SER A 70 -17.62 -13.18 9.40
C SER A 70 -18.10 -11.73 9.51
N ILE A 71 -17.85 -10.88 8.52
CA ILE A 71 -18.25 -9.47 8.50
C ILE A 71 -19.76 -9.34 8.30
N GLU A 72 -20.37 -10.22 7.51
CA GLU A 72 -21.83 -10.32 7.36
C GLU A 72 -22.52 -10.61 8.69
N LEU A 73 -21.92 -11.50 9.51
CA LEU A 73 -22.45 -11.88 10.83
C LEU A 73 -22.12 -10.84 11.92
N LEU A 74 -20.94 -10.24 11.88
CA LEU A 74 -20.48 -9.21 12.82
C LEU A 74 -19.73 -8.11 12.08
N ARG A 75 -20.42 -6.99 11.83
CA ARG A 75 -19.87 -5.85 11.09
C ARG A 75 -18.64 -5.22 11.74
N GLU A 76 -18.53 -5.28 13.06
CA GLU A 76 -17.43 -4.66 13.82
C GLU A 76 -16.33 -5.69 14.19
N ASN A 77 -16.03 -6.64 13.31
CA ASN A 77 -14.97 -7.62 13.55
C ASN A 77 -13.62 -7.16 12.99
N MET A 78 -12.82 -6.48 13.82
CA MET A 78 -11.47 -6.00 13.46
C MET A 78 -10.57 -7.11 12.87
N LYS A 79 -10.60 -8.32 13.45
CA LYS A 79 -9.73 -9.42 12.98
C LYS A 79 -10.11 -9.89 11.57
N ALA A 80 -11.40 -9.94 11.27
CA ALA A 80 -11.86 -10.30 9.93
C ALA A 80 -11.36 -9.29 8.88
N PHE A 81 -11.46 -7.98 9.14
CA PHE A 81 -10.89 -6.97 8.24
C PHE A 81 -9.37 -7.06 8.12
N PHE A 82 -8.66 -7.32 9.22
CA PHE A 82 -7.20 -7.47 9.21
C PHE A 82 -6.73 -8.69 8.39
N TYR A 83 -7.43 -9.82 8.49
CA TYR A 83 -7.15 -11.01 7.70
C TYR A 83 -7.56 -10.86 6.24
N LEU A 84 -8.69 -10.19 5.99
CA LEU A 84 -9.16 -9.84 4.64
C LEU A 84 -8.13 -8.98 3.91
N ALA A 85 -7.63 -7.92 4.56
CA ALA A 85 -6.61 -7.04 4.00
C ALA A 85 -5.31 -7.79 3.63
N GLN A 86 -4.85 -8.70 4.50
CA GLN A 86 -3.68 -9.53 4.20
C GLN A 86 -3.90 -10.42 2.98
N ALA A 87 -5.04 -11.10 2.91
CA ALA A 87 -5.35 -11.97 1.77
C ALA A 87 -5.51 -11.18 0.46
N GLN A 88 -6.20 -10.04 0.50
CA GLN A 88 -6.36 -9.13 -0.65
C GLN A 88 -5.01 -8.60 -1.16
N LEU A 89 -4.08 -8.29 -0.25
CA LEU A 89 -2.74 -7.87 -0.61
C LEU A 89 -1.97 -9.00 -1.30
N SER A 90 -2.06 -10.23 -0.78
CA SER A 90 -1.41 -11.42 -1.37
C SER A 90 -1.93 -11.75 -2.77
N ILE A 91 -3.22 -11.54 -3.06
CA ILE A 91 -3.80 -11.71 -4.41
C ILE A 91 -3.59 -10.48 -5.33
N LYS A 92 -2.77 -9.50 -4.93
CA LYS A 92 -2.44 -8.29 -5.69
C LYS A 92 -3.62 -7.35 -5.93
N HIS A 93 -4.56 -7.26 -4.98
CA HIS A 93 -5.66 -6.29 -4.99
C HIS A 93 -5.43 -5.19 -3.92
N PRO A 94 -4.43 -4.31 -4.08
CA PRO A 94 -4.03 -3.38 -3.00
C PRO A 94 -5.06 -2.28 -2.71
N ASN A 95 -5.95 -1.96 -3.64
CA ASN A 95 -7.03 -0.99 -3.39
C ASN A 95 -8.04 -1.50 -2.36
N GLU A 96 -8.49 -2.74 -2.54
CA GLU A 96 -9.40 -3.40 -1.60
C GLU A 96 -8.69 -3.74 -0.29
N ALA A 97 -7.43 -4.17 -0.37
CA ALA A 97 -6.61 -4.43 0.81
C ALA A 97 -6.47 -3.19 1.69
N LEU A 98 -6.25 -2.02 1.07
CA LEU A 98 -6.12 -0.75 1.77
C LEU A 98 -7.42 -0.35 2.48
N SER A 99 -8.57 -0.47 1.82
CA SER A 99 -9.85 -0.14 2.45
C SER A 99 -10.13 -1.06 3.65
N SER A 100 -9.92 -2.37 3.47
CA SER A 100 -10.04 -3.35 4.56
C SER A 100 -9.06 -3.07 5.72
N ALA A 101 -7.81 -2.70 5.42
CA ALA A 101 -6.80 -2.38 6.43
C ALA A 101 -7.16 -1.13 7.24
N ILE A 102 -7.67 -0.08 6.57
CA ILE A 102 -8.13 1.15 7.24
C ILE A 102 -9.31 0.83 8.16
N MET A 103 -10.30 0.06 7.70
CA MET A 103 -11.43 -0.37 8.55
C MET A 103 -10.96 -1.15 9.79
N ALA A 104 -9.99 -2.05 9.63
CA ALA A 104 -9.39 -2.77 10.76
C ALA A 104 -8.71 -1.80 11.75
N TYR A 105 -8.02 -0.78 11.24
CA TYR A 105 -7.34 0.23 12.05
C TYR A 105 -8.33 1.07 12.86
N GLU A 106 -9.38 1.58 12.20
CA GLU A 106 -10.43 2.39 12.84
C GLU A 106 -11.14 1.63 13.96
N LEU A 107 -11.49 0.37 13.73
CA LEU A 107 -12.09 -0.49 14.76
C LEU A 107 -11.12 -0.74 15.93
N CYS A 108 -9.81 -0.81 15.67
CA CYS A 108 -8.80 -0.95 16.72
C CYS A 108 -8.64 0.33 17.55
N THR A 109 -8.70 1.52 16.93
CA THR A 109 -8.52 2.81 17.62
C THR A 109 -9.77 3.27 18.37
N ASN A 110 -10.95 2.90 17.88
CA ASN A 110 -12.23 3.27 18.49
C ASN A 110 -12.64 2.35 19.65
N SER A 111 -12.04 1.16 19.75
CA SER A 111 -12.33 0.23 20.85
C SER A 111 -11.73 0.71 22.19
N PRO A 112 -12.49 0.68 23.30
CA PRO A 112 -12.00 1.08 24.63
C PRO A 112 -10.87 0.18 25.14
N GLN A 113 -10.75 -1.06 24.66
CA GLN A 113 -9.55 -1.87 24.83
C GLN A 113 -8.60 -1.59 23.66
N GLN A 114 -7.75 -0.56 23.77
CA GLN A 114 -6.64 -0.34 22.84
C GLN A 114 -5.78 -1.61 22.81
N THR A 115 -5.96 -2.43 21.78
CA THR A 115 -5.24 -3.70 21.67
C THR A 115 -3.77 -3.45 21.34
N SER A 116 -2.90 -4.38 21.71
CA SER A 116 -1.48 -4.43 21.32
C SER A 116 -1.24 -4.43 19.80
N ASN A 117 -2.30 -4.50 18.99
CA ASN A 117 -2.24 -4.76 17.56
C ASN A 117 -2.24 -3.49 16.70
N ALA A 118 -2.43 -2.30 17.28
CA ALA A 118 -2.50 -1.04 16.52
C ALA A 118 -1.25 -0.81 15.65
N ALA A 119 -0.06 -1.10 16.17
CA ALA A 119 1.19 -1.01 15.41
C ALA A 119 1.23 -1.99 14.23
N THR A 120 0.79 -3.24 14.44
CA THR A 120 0.75 -4.26 13.38
C THR A 120 -0.25 -3.89 12.28
N ILE A 121 -1.40 -3.35 12.64
CA ILE A 121 -2.43 -2.93 11.67
C ILE A 121 -1.96 -1.67 10.92
N SER A 122 -1.35 -0.71 11.60
CA SER A 122 -0.76 0.48 10.96
C SER A 122 0.32 0.09 9.95
N ALA A 123 1.21 -0.86 10.31
CA ALA A 123 2.20 -1.41 9.38
C ALA A 123 1.56 -2.09 8.16
N LEU A 124 0.41 -2.76 8.32
CA LEU A 124 -0.33 -3.34 7.20
C LEU A 124 -0.93 -2.26 6.29
N VAL A 125 -1.50 -1.20 6.86
CA VAL A 125 -2.01 -0.05 6.09
C VAL A 125 -0.89 0.55 5.25
N LEU A 126 0.29 0.77 5.85
CA LEU A 126 1.47 1.25 5.15
C LEU A 126 1.90 0.33 4.00
N LYS A 127 1.95 -0.98 4.22
CA LYS A 127 2.22 -1.96 3.15
C LYS A 127 1.19 -1.90 2.01
N CYS A 128 -0.08 -1.74 2.32
CA CYS A 128 -1.14 -1.62 1.31
C CYS A 128 -1.01 -0.31 0.51
N LYS A 129 -0.68 0.80 1.18
CA LYS A 129 -0.39 2.10 0.52
C LYS A 129 0.79 1.97 -0.44
N LYS A 130 1.90 1.37 0.01
CA LYS A 130 3.07 1.09 -0.83
C LYS A 130 2.71 0.26 -2.06
N ALA A 131 2.07 -0.89 -1.88
CA ALA A 131 1.71 -1.77 -2.99
C ALA A 131 0.75 -1.11 -4.00
N LYS A 132 -0.18 -0.27 -3.52
CA LYS A 132 -1.06 0.53 -4.38
C LYS A 132 -0.26 1.54 -5.22
N TRP A 133 0.73 2.16 -4.61
CA TRP A 133 1.61 3.09 -5.31
C TRP A 133 2.51 2.37 -6.33
N ASP A 134 3.16 1.26 -5.96
CA ASP A 134 4.04 0.50 -6.86
C ASP A 134 3.34 0.12 -8.18
N ILE A 135 2.05 -0.22 -8.12
CA ILE A 135 1.24 -0.51 -9.32
C ILE A 135 1.04 0.75 -10.17
N ARG A 136 0.67 1.87 -9.54
CA ARG A 136 0.47 3.14 -10.24
C ARG A 136 1.77 3.65 -10.87
N GLU A 137 2.88 3.51 -10.15
CA GLU A 137 4.18 3.94 -10.61
C GLU A 137 4.67 3.10 -11.79
N ARG A 138 4.54 1.78 -11.70
CA ARG A 138 4.86 0.88 -12.81
C ARG A 138 4.08 1.26 -14.06
N GLU A 139 2.80 1.57 -13.92
CA GLU A 139 1.94 1.98 -15.02
C GLU A 139 2.32 3.36 -15.57
N ARG A 140 2.73 4.31 -14.71
CA ARG A 140 3.25 5.62 -15.11
C ARG A 140 4.54 5.48 -15.92
N ILE A 141 5.50 4.69 -15.43
CA ILE A 141 6.78 4.43 -16.12
C ILE A 141 6.52 3.74 -17.45
N ARG A 142 5.65 2.73 -17.48
CA ARG A 142 5.26 2.04 -18.71
C ARG A 142 4.69 3.01 -19.73
N ARG A 143 3.66 3.80 -19.38
CA ARG A 143 3.05 4.78 -20.29
C ARG A 143 4.06 5.80 -20.82
N ARG A 144 4.98 6.25 -19.97
CA ARG A 144 6.06 7.16 -20.38
C ARG A 144 7.01 6.49 -21.38
N GLY A 145 7.40 5.24 -21.12
CA GLY A 145 8.24 4.45 -22.03
C GLY A 145 7.57 4.17 -23.36
N ASP A 146 6.30 3.78 -23.34
CA ASP A 146 5.48 3.56 -24.54
C ASP A 146 5.39 4.86 -25.36
N LEU A 147 5.10 5.99 -24.72
CA LEU A 147 5.04 7.30 -25.39
C LEU A 147 6.39 7.71 -26.00
N LEU A 148 7.50 7.51 -25.29
CA LEU A 148 8.83 7.80 -25.81
C LEU A 148 9.11 6.96 -27.06
N SER A 149 8.82 5.66 -27.00
CA SER A 149 8.99 4.73 -28.12
C SER A 149 8.15 5.15 -29.33
N ASP A 150 6.89 5.57 -29.12
CA ASP A 150 6.01 6.03 -30.19
C ASP A 150 6.56 7.29 -30.86
N LEU A 151 7.06 8.26 -30.07
CA LEU A 151 7.63 9.50 -30.57
C LEU A 151 8.94 9.26 -31.33
N GLU A 152 9.81 8.39 -30.84
CA GLU A 152 11.03 7.99 -31.55
C GLU A 152 10.70 7.32 -32.90
N ALA A 153 9.71 6.42 -32.93
CA ALA A 153 9.27 5.78 -34.16
C ALA A 153 8.69 6.77 -35.19
N LEU A 154 7.98 7.82 -34.72
CA LEU A 154 7.50 8.89 -35.59
C LEU A 154 8.66 9.72 -36.17
N LEU A 155 9.66 10.07 -35.36
CA LEU A 155 10.88 10.76 -35.83
C LEU A 155 11.64 9.90 -36.85
N GLU A 156 11.81 8.61 -36.60
CA GLU A 156 12.46 7.69 -37.54
C GLU A 156 11.69 7.55 -38.85
N THR A 157 10.36 7.50 -38.78
CA THR A 157 9.50 7.41 -39.98
C THR A 157 9.59 8.68 -40.80
N GLN A 158 9.61 9.86 -40.15
CA GLN A 158 9.79 11.12 -40.85
C GLN A 158 11.18 11.21 -41.48
N TYR A 159 12.22 10.85 -40.75
CA TYR A 159 13.60 10.81 -41.26
C TYR A 159 13.72 9.90 -42.50
N LYS A 160 13.13 8.69 -42.47
CA LYS A 160 13.13 7.80 -43.64
C LYS A 160 12.46 8.43 -44.86
N LYS A 161 11.30 9.06 -44.68
CA LYS A 161 10.61 9.77 -45.78
C LYS A 161 11.46 10.89 -46.35
N ASP A 162 12.08 11.69 -45.49
CA ASP A 162 12.94 12.80 -45.91
C ASP A 162 14.13 12.28 -46.73
N ILE A 163 14.74 11.16 -46.32
CA ILE A 163 15.83 10.53 -47.07
C ILE A 163 15.32 9.96 -48.40
N ASP A 164 14.20 9.26 -48.43
CA ASP A 164 13.61 8.72 -49.67
C ASP A 164 13.30 9.84 -50.69
N GLU A 165 12.83 11.00 -50.22
CA GLU A 165 12.58 12.19 -51.06
C GLU A 165 13.88 12.76 -51.66
N ILE A 166 14.95 12.84 -50.87
CA ILE A 166 16.28 13.28 -51.35
C ILE A 166 16.79 12.29 -52.41
N ASP A 167 16.63 10.98 -52.18
CA ASP A 167 17.05 9.92 -53.09
C ASP A 167 16.34 10.05 -54.45
N GLU A 168 15.03 10.27 -54.42
CA GLU A 168 14.23 10.54 -55.63
C GLU A 168 14.69 11.81 -56.37
N HIS A 169 15.06 12.88 -55.65
CA HIS A 169 15.56 14.12 -56.25
C HIS A 169 16.92 13.95 -56.91
N VAL A 170 17.81 13.14 -56.34
CA VAL A 170 19.10 12.78 -56.94
C VAL A 170 18.90 11.89 -58.18
N GLU A 171 17.99 10.91 -58.13
CA GLU A 171 17.71 10.02 -59.26
C GLU A 171 17.07 10.76 -60.45
N THR A 172 16.16 11.69 -60.17
CA THR A 172 15.50 12.52 -61.20
C THR A 172 16.40 13.63 -61.76
N GLY A 173 17.61 13.80 -61.20
CA GLY A 173 18.60 14.79 -61.64
C GLY A 173 18.23 16.24 -61.28
N LYS A 174 17.28 16.44 -60.35
CA LYS A 174 16.94 17.77 -59.82
C LYS A 174 18.05 18.33 -58.93
N VAL A 175 18.79 17.46 -58.26
CA VAL A 175 19.86 17.78 -57.31
C VAL A 175 21.12 16.99 -57.69
N SER A 176 22.30 17.61 -57.55
CA SER A 176 23.58 16.93 -57.80
C SER A 176 23.86 15.84 -56.75
N ARG A 177 24.72 14.87 -57.08
CA ARG A 177 25.17 13.85 -56.11
C ARG A 177 25.86 14.43 -54.88
N VAL A 178 26.59 15.53 -55.04
CA VAL A 178 27.30 16.19 -53.93
C VAL A 178 26.30 16.93 -53.04
N GLU A 179 25.41 17.72 -53.64
CA GLU A 179 24.34 18.43 -52.93
C GLU A 179 23.42 17.46 -52.16
N GLY A 180 23.05 16.34 -52.78
CA GLY A 180 22.25 15.31 -52.12
C GLY A 180 22.99 14.58 -50.98
N GLN A 181 24.32 14.49 -51.01
CA GLN A 181 25.09 13.96 -49.86
C GLN A 181 25.10 14.94 -48.69
N GLU A 182 25.29 16.24 -48.96
CA GLU A 182 25.26 17.29 -47.94
C GLU A 182 23.87 17.36 -47.27
N GLU A 183 22.78 17.32 -48.06
CA GLU A 183 21.40 17.36 -47.53
C GLU A 183 21.07 16.14 -46.65
N ARG A 184 21.58 14.95 -47.00
CA ARG A 184 21.44 13.75 -46.15
C ARG A 184 22.16 13.89 -44.82
N GLU A 185 23.37 14.45 -44.82
CA GLU A 185 24.14 14.66 -43.59
C GLU A 185 23.45 15.68 -42.67
N GLU A 186 22.93 16.77 -43.24
CA GLU A 186 22.16 17.77 -42.49
C GLU A 186 20.89 17.15 -41.88
N ARG A 187 20.09 16.43 -42.68
CA ARG A 187 18.86 15.80 -42.19
C ARG A 187 19.13 14.73 -41.14
N LYS A 188 20.25 14.01 -41.25
CA LYS A 188 20.70 13.04 -40.24
C LYS A 188 21.07 13.75 -38.93
N SER A 189 21.84 14.83 -39.00
CA SER A 189 22.22 15.61 -37.81
C SER A 189 20.99 16.17 -37.10
N GLU A 190 20.04 16.73 -37.84
CA GLU A 190 18.79 17.26 -37.29
C GLU A 190 17.94 16.16 -36.62
N PHE A 191 17.87 14.96 -37.22
CA PHE A 191 17.19 13.81 -36.62
C PHE A 191 17.85 13.36 -35.31
N GLU A 192 19.18 13.26 -35.28
CA GLU A 192 19.94 12.86 -34.09
C GLU A 192 19.76 13.88 -32.96
N GLU A 193 19.82 15.18 -33.26
CA GLU A 193 19.60 16.27 -32.30
C GLU A 193 18.17 16.22 -31.73
N LYS A 194 17.14 16.12 -32.59
CA LYS A 194 15.73 16.00 -32.15
C LYS A 194 15.49 14.78 -31.26
N ARG A 195 16.10 13.65 -31.59
CA ARG A 195 15.98 12.42 -30.79
C ARG A 195 16.65 12.59 -29.43
N ASP A 196 17.83 13.20 -29.39
CA ASP A 196 18.59 13.37 -28.16
C ASP A 196 17.92 14.43 -27.24
N ASP A 197 17.35 15.50 -27.81
CA ASP A 197 16.52 16.47 -27.09
C ASP A 197 15.27 15.83 -26.49
N LEU A 198 14.59 14.97 -27.27
CA LEU A 198 13.42 14.22 -26.81
C LEU A 198 13.79 13.33 -25.61
N ARG A 199 14.86 12.54 -25.73
CA ARG A 199 15.36 11.70 -24.63
C ARG A 199 15.71 12.52 -23.40
N THR A 200 16.39 13.65 -23.59
CA THR A 200 16.77 14.55 -22.51
C THR A 200 15.55 15.13 -21.80
N SER A 201 14.53 15.57 -22.55
CA SER A 201 13.27 16.08 -22.00
C SER A 201 12.57 15.03 -21.12
N PHE A 202 12.49 13.78 -21.60
CA PHE A 202 11.91 12.67 -20.85
C PHE A 202 12.76 12.27 -19.64
N ALA A 203 14.09 12.36 -19.73
CA ALA A 203 15.01 12.09 -18.61
C ALA A 203 14.94 13.16 -17.51
N ILE A 204 14.79 14.44 -17.86
CA ILE A 204 14.59 15.54 -16.88
C ILE A 204 13.30 15.33 -16.08
N SER A 205 12.28 14.76 -16.71
CA SER A 205 11.01 14.42 -16.06
C SER A 205 11.08 13.15 -15.19
N ASP A 206 12.26 12.52 -15.05
CA ASP A 206 12.41 11.30 -14.28
C ASP A 206 12.55 11.56 -12.78
N PRO A 207 11.63 11.07 -11.92
CA PRO A 207 11.66 11.34 -10.48
C PRO A 207 12.91 10.83 -9.75
N GLU A 208 13.74 9.95 -10.32
CA GLU A 208 15.05 9.64 -9.74
C GLU A 208 15.99 10.86 -9.71
N HIS A 209 15.77 11.83 -10.61
CA HIS A 209 16.58 13.04 -10.75
C HIS A 209 15.91 14.29 -10.14
N GLN A 210 14.68 14.19 -9.64
CA GLN A 210 13.94 15.34 -9.10
C GLN A 210 13.66 15.20 -7.60
N GLN A 211 14.23 16.16 -6.87
CA GLN A 211 14.03 16.53 -5.48
C GLN A 211 14.72 15.71 -4.39
N LYS A 212 15.38 16.49 -3.52
CA LYS A 212 15.86 16.07 -2.22
C LYS A 212 14.66 15.54 -1.43
N ARG A 213 14.74 14.30 -0.96
CA ARG A 213 13.70 13.60 -0.18
C ARG A 213 13.62 14.19 1.23
N ASP A 214 13.24 15.46 1.33
CA ASP A 214 13.17 16.17 2.60
C ASP A 214 11.72 16.13 3.10
N VAL A 215 11.47 15.36 4.15
CA VAL A 215 10.20 15.39 4.88
C VAL A 215 10.21 16.60 5.81
N PRO A 216 9.22 17.52 5.72
CA PRO A 216 9.13 18.63 6.66
C PRO A 216 9.10 18.17 8.12
N ASP A 217 9.95 18.76 8.97
CA ASP A 217 10.12 18.36 10.37
C ASP A 217 8.81 18.28 11.17
N TRP A 218 7.84 19.12 10.86
CA TRP A 218 6.54 19.16 11.56
C TRP A 218 5.61 17.99 11.22
N LEU A 219 5.95 17.19 10.20
CA LEU A 219 5.29 15.92 9.87
C LEU A 219 5.98 14.71 10.53
N VAL A 220 7.16 14.89 11.11
CA VAL A 220 7.97 13.83 11.69
C VAL A 220 7.65 13.67 13.17
N ASP A 221 7.46 12.42 13.60
CA ASP A 221 7.28 12.10 15.01
C ASP A 221 8.61 12.30 15.76
N PRO A 222 8.65 13.10 16.84
CA PRO A 222 9.90 13.43 17.51
C PRO A 222 10.51 12.28 18.33
N VAL A 223 9.83 11.11 18.40
CA VAL A 223 10.32 9.94 19.12
C VAL A 223 10.83 8.87 18.16
N SER A 224 10.03 8.49 17.16
CA SER A 224 10.40 7.51 16.15
C SER A 224 11.24 8.08 15.01
N PHE A 225 11.22 9.41 14.82
CA PHE A 225 11.84 10.09 13.68
C PHE A 225 11.29 9.64 12.31
N GLU A 226 10.10 9.04 12.32
CA GLU A 226 9.36 8.63 11.13
C GLU A 226 8.22 9.60 10.84
N LEU A 227 7.71 9.58 9.60
CA LEU A 227 6.55 10.35 9.20
C LEU A 227 5.31 9.90 10.01
N MET A 228 4.61 10.85 10.65
CA MET A 228 3.39 10.56 11.41
C MET A 228 2.26 10.08 10.48
N VAL A 229 1.63 8.96 10.83
CA VAL A 229 0.49 8.39 10.12
C VAL A 229 -0.82 8.69 10.85
N ASP A 230 -0.81 8.60 12.18
CA ASP A 230 -1.96 8.91 13.02
C ASP A 230 -1.54 9.82 14.19
N PRO A 231 -1.28 11.11 13.90
CA PRO A 231 -0.80 12.04 14.89
C PRO A 231 -1.83 12.28 16.00
N VAL A 232 -1.37 12.19 17.24
CA VAL A 232 -2.10 12.60 18.45
C VAL A 232 -1.45 13.81 19.08
N VAL A 233 -2.26 14.76 19.50
CA VAL A 233 -1.82 15.94 20.24
C VAL A 233 -1.98 15.72 21.74
N THR A 234 -0.96 16.07 22.50
CA THR A 234 -0.99 16.09 23.97
C THR A 234 -1.63 17.38 24.47
N LYS A 235 -1.98 17.44 25.76
CA LYS A 235 -2.52 18.65 26.40
C LYS A 235 -1.60 19.88 26.33
N ASN A 236 -0.31 19.68 26.01
CA ASN A 236 0.68 20.74 25.85
C ASN A 236 0.85 21.18 24.38
N GLY A 237 0.03 20.67 23.47
CA GLY A 237 0.05 21.04 22.06
C GLY A 237 1.11 20.34 21.20
N ARG A 238 1.85 19.37 21.76
CA ARG A 238 2.83 18.57 21.00
C ARG A 238 2.16 17.40 20.31
N SER A 239 2.55 17.12 19.07
CA SER A 239 2.04 15.98 18.30
C SER A 239 3.07 14.86 18.26
N TYR A 240 2.57 13.63 18.33
CA TYR A 240 3.35 12.40 18.25
C TYR A 240 2.59 11.38 17.41
N GLU A 241 3.29 10.38 16.89
CA GLU A 241 2.65 9.18 16.36
C GLU A 241 1.93 8.41 17.48
N ARG A 242 0.65 8.11 17.29
CA ARG A 242 -0.19 7.46 18.31
C ARG A 242 0.41 6.15 18.80
N ALA A 243 0.86 5.30 17.88
CA ALA A 243 1.39 3.98 18.25
C ALA A 243 2.61 4.10 19.16
N THR A 244 3.55 4.98 18.79
CA THR A 244 4.79 5.25 19.54
C THR A 244 4.50 5.82 20.92
N LEU A 245 3.61 6.82 21.01
CA LEU A 245 3.30 7.47 22.27
C LEU A 245 2.53 6.54 23.22
N ILE A 246 1.57 5.74 22.73
CA ILE A 246 0.85 4.77 23.56
C ILE A 246 1.81 3.74 24.16
N GLU A 247 2.78 3.25 23.39
CA GLU A 247 3.76 2.28 23.89
C GLU A 247 4.67 2.89 24.97
N HIS A 248 5.07 4.15 24.79
CA HIS A 248 5.79 4.90 25.85
C HIS A 248 4.94 5.01 27.12
N LEU A 249 3.69 5.45 27.00
CA LEU A 249 2.79 5.71 28.13
C LEU A 249 2.43 4.46 28.94
N LYS A 250 2.48 3.28 28.32
CA LYS A 250 2.37 2.00 29.04
C LYS A 250 3.55 1.74 29.98
N ARG A 251 4.74 2.27 29.66
CA ARG A 251 5.98 2.07 30.42
C ARG A 251 6.23 3.22 31.40
N SER A 252 5.94 4.45 31.00
CA SER A 252 6.14 5.67 31.79
C SER A 252 4.97 6.65 31.59
N PRO A 253 4.24 7.06 32.65
CA PRO A 253 3.10 7.97 32.53
C PRO A 253 3.56 9.44 32.41
N THR A 254 4.47 9.70 31.47
CA THR A 254 5.10 11.01 31.24
C THR A 254 5.18 11.31 29.75
N ASP A 255 5.20 12.58 29.37
CA ASP A 255 5.54 13.00 28.02
C ASP A 255 7.03 12.65 27.73
N PRO A 256 7.35 12.00 26.59
CA PRO A 256 8.71 11.56 26.28
C PRO A 256 9.76 12.67 26.27
N LEU A 257 9.36 13.90 25.94
CA LEU A 257 10.25 15.03 25.77
C LEU A 257 10.24 15.98 26.98
N THR A 258 9.06 16.37 27.48
CA THR A 258 8.95 17.30 28.63
C THR A 258 9.06 16.61 29.98
N ARG A 259 8.86 15.28 30.03
CA ARG A 259 8.76 14.48 31.26
C ARG A 259 7.59 14.86 32.17
N GLU A 260 6.68 15.70 31.71
CA GLU A 260 5.48 16.05 32.46
C GLU A 260 4.50 14.89 32.51
N ARG A 261 3.66 14.83 33.56
CA ARG A 261 2.68 13.76 33.72
C ARG A 261 1.69 13.75 32.56
N LEU A 262 1.61 12.63 31.85
CA LEU A 262 0.74 12.43 30.69
C LEU A 262 0.12 11.04 30.76
N THR A 263 -1.16 10.93 30.40
CA THR A 263 -1.89 9.66 30.37
C THR A 263 -2.58 9.46 29.02
N ILE A 264 -2.95 8.23 28.70
CA ILE A 264 -3.63 7.89 27.42
C ILE A 264 -4.94 8.68 27.27
N SER A 265 -5.65 8.94 28.37
CA SER A 265 -6.90 9.73 28.37
C SER A 265 -6.69 11.21 28.02
N ASP A 266 -5.46 11.73 28.15
CA ASP A 266 -5.14 13.11 27.82
C ASP A 266 -4.92 13.31 26.31
N LEU A 267 -4.78 12.23 25.54
CA LEU A 267 -4.48 12.29 24.11
C LEU A 267 -5.73 12.67 23.31
N ARG A 268 -5.53 13.53 22.31
CA ARG A 268 -6.59 13.89 21.35
C ARG A 268 -6.08 13.63 19.92
N PRO A 269 -6.90 13.07 19.01
CA PRO A 269 -6.50 12.96 17.61
C PRO A 269 -6.23 14.34 17.01
N ASN A 270 -5.09 14.52 16.34
CA ASN A 270 -4.79 15.74 15.61
C ASN A 270 -5.25 15.61 14.15
N ILE A 271 -6.53 15.91 13.90
CA ILE A 271 -7.17 15.69 12.60
C ILE A 271 -6.51 16.54 11.51
N ALA A 272 -6.23 17.81 11.78
CA ALA A 272 -5.61 18.71 10.81
C ALA A 272 -4.19 18.25 10.41
N LEU A 273 -3.37 17.84 11.39
CA LEU A 273 -2.04 17.33 11.08
C LEU A 273 -2.11 15.99 10.33
N ARG A 274 -3.09 15.13 10.65
CA ARG A 274 -3.31 13.88 9.92
C ARG A 274 -3.70 14.12 8.46
N GLU A 275 -4.55 15.11 8.20
CA GLU A 275 -4.90 15.53 6.85
C GLU A 275 -3.66 16.06 6.11
N ALA A 276 -2.84 16.91 6.76
CA ALA A 276 -1.60 17.41 6.18
C ALA A 276 -0.57 16.28 5.90
N CYS A 277 -0.42 15.31 6.81
CA CYS A 277 0.39 14.12 6.58
C CYS A 277 -0.14 13.32 5.39
N THR A 278 -1.47 13.17 5.28
CA THR A 278 -2.10 12.41 4.20
C THR A 278 -1.92 13.10 2.86
N GLU A 279 -2.14 14.41 2.79
CA GLU A 279 -1.90 15.21 1.59
C GLU A 279 -0.41 15.17 1.18
N PHE A 280 0.50 15.33 2.14
CA PHE A 280 1.93 15.23 1.87
C PHE A 280 2.30 13.84 1.33
N MET A 281 1.79 12.77 1.95
CA MET A 281 1.93 11.40 1.49
C MET A 281 1.37 11.19 0.08
N GLU A 282 0.23 11.77 -0.26
CA GLU A 282 -0.40 11.61 -1.58
C GLU A 282 0.40 12.32 -2.66
N ASN A 283 0.81 13.57 -2.40
CA ASN A 283 1.59 14.40 -3.31
C ASN A 283 3.01 13.88 -3.56
N ASN A 284 3.59 13.19 -2.58
CA ASN A 284 4.95 12.65 -2.64
C ASN A 284 4.94 11.11 -2.54
N SER A 285 3.83 10.48 -2.97
CA SER A 285 3.53 9.07 -2.78
C SER A 285 4.53 8.08 -3.36
N GLY A 286 5.57 8.55 -4.06
CA GLY A 286 6.68 7.71 -4.47
C GLY A 286 7.63 7.33 -3.37
N TRP A 287 8.65 8.15 -3.17
CA TRP A 287 9.74 7.79 -2.27
C TRP A 287 9.33 7.73 -0.79
N ILE A 288 8.16 8.28 -0.41
CA ILE A 288 7.70 8.26 0.99
C ILE A 288 7.45 6.85 1.53
N TYR A 289 7.07 5.91 0.66
CA TYR A 289 6.88 4.51 1.07
C TYR A 289 8.14 3.65 0.84
N ASP A 290 9.23 4.24 0.36
CA ASP A 290 10.54 3.60 0.19
C ASP A 290 11.39 3.82 1.43
N TRP A 291 11.08 3.04 2.47
CA TRP A 291 11.96 2.77 3.60
C TRP A 291 12.78 1.49 3.37
#